data_AF-A0A556SZC2-F1
#
_entry.id   AF-A0A556SZC2-F1
#
_cell.length_a   1.000
_cell.length_b   1.000
_cell.length_c   1.000
_cell.angle_alpha   90.00
_cell.angle_beta   90.00
_cell.angle_gamma   90.00
#
_symmetry.space_group_name_H-M   'P 1'
#
loop_
_entity.id
_entity.type
_entity.pdbx_description
1 polymer ?
#
loop_
_entity_poly.entity_id
_entity_poly.type
_entity_poly.pdbx_seq_one_letter_code
_entity_poly.pdbx_strand_id
1 'polypeptide(L)' 'MNKTELKELRAKNLKQWFSNKTVPPKEKSYISQLISGKASFGEKSARRLEYDYGMPQFYLDKNNTQLTRLNCNNQY' A
#
# COMPACT_ATOMS: atom_id res chain seq x y z
N MET A 1 15.29 8.56 -1.63
CA MET A 1 14.01 8.03 -1.08
C MET A 1 14.31 7.15 0.10
N ASN A 2 13.77 7.47 1.27
CA ASN A 2 13.93 6.64 2.45
C ASN A 2 13.05 5.39 2.35
N LYS A 3 13.48 4.27 2.93
CA LYS A 3 12.73 3.00 2.95
C LYS A 3 11.31 3.16 3.52
N THR A 4 11.08 4.14 4.38
CA THR A 4 9.78 4.46 4.99
C THR A 4 8.83 5.10 3.98
N GLU A 5 9.29 6.11 3.23
CA GLU A 5 8.48 6.84 2.25
C GLU A 5 7.98 5.93 1.12
N LEU A 6 8.79 4.94 0.72
CA LEU A 6 8.39 3.96 -0.30
C LEU A 6 7.23 3.07 0.17
N LYS A 7 7.22 2.69 1.46
CA LYS A 7 6.13 1.89 2.03
C LYS A 7 4.84 2.68 2.11
N GLU A 8 4.93 3.97 2.49
CA GLU A 8 3.78 4.88 2.55
C GLU A 8 3.18 5.12 1.16
N LEU A 9 4.02 5.27 0.14
CA LEU A 9 3.58 5.39 -1.25
C LEU A 9 2.78 4.15 -1.69
N ARG A 10 3.35 2.96 -1.47
CA ARG A 10 2.69 1.69 -1.80
C ARG A 10 1.36 1.53 -1.07
N ALA A 11 1.32 1.89 0.22
CA ALA A 11 0.12 1.92 1.04
C ALA A 11 -0.99 2.82 0.46
N LYS A 12 -0.64 4.02 -0.01
CA LYS A 12 -1.60 4.96 -0.62
C LYS A 12 -2.14 4.42 -1.94
N ASN A 13 -1.27 3.95 -2.83
CA ASN A 13 -1.67 3.35 -4.10
C ASN A 13 -2.58 2.14 -3.88
N LEU A 14 -2.26 1.32 -2.88
CA LEU A 14 -3.07 0.16 -2.49
C LEU A 14 -4.46 0.60 -2.02
N LYS A 15 -4.54 1.58 -1.12
CA LYS A 15 -5.81 2.14 -0.64
C LYS A 15 -6.65 2.69 -1.79
N GLN A 16 -6.04 3.42 -2.72
CA GLN A 16 -6.74 4.02 -3.85
C GLN A 16 -7.27 2.96 -4.82
N TRP A 17 -6.49 1.92 -5.10
CA TRP A 17 -6.93 0.78 -5.91
C TRP A 17 -8.15 0.08 -5.30
N PHE A 18 -8.11 -0.13 -3.98
CA PHE A 18 -9.20 -0.75 -3.24
C PHE A 18 -10.36 0.20 -2.93
N SER A 19 -10.21 1.51 -3.12
CA SER A 19 -11.34 2.43 -2.96
C SER A 19 -12.41 2.22 -4.03
N ASN A 20 -12.01 1.70 -5.21
CA ASN A 20 -12.89 1.39 -6.33
C ASN A 20 -13.22 -0.11 -6.46
N LYS A 21 -12.72 -0.96 -5.54
CA LYS A 21 -12.90 -2.42 -5.61
C LYS A 21 -13.33 -2.98 -4.26
N THR A 22 -14.11 -4.05 -4.27
CA THR A 22 -14.49 -4.72 -3.03
C THR A 22 -13.28 -5.43 -2.43
N VAL A 23 -12.80 -4.93 -1.28
CA VAL A 23 -11.76 -5.59 -0.50
C VAL A 23 -12.33 -6.87 0.10
N PRO A 24 -11.74 -8.06 -0.18
CA PRO A 24 -12.21 -9.28 0.45
C PRO A 24 -12.02 -9.20 1.96
N PRO A 25 -13.02 -9.62 2.77
CA PRO A 25 -12.98 -9.48 4.22
C PRO A 25 -11.79 -10.20 4.86
N LYS A 26 -11.35 -11.30 4.25
CA LYS A 26 -10.16 -12.07 4.65
C LYS A 26 -8.86 -11.26 4.58
N GLU A 27 -8.77 -10.36 3.61
CA GLU A 27 -7.56 -9.56 3.35
C GLU A 27 -7.70 -8.13 3.89
N LYS A 28 -8.90 -7.71 4.33
CA LYS A 28 -9.16 -6.35 4.86
C LYS A 28 -8.24 -6.01 6.03
N SER A 29 -8.04 -6.94 6.96
CA SER A 29 -7.11 -6.75 8.09
C SER A 29 -5.67 -6.59 7.61
N TYR A 30 -5.23 -7.46 6.68
CA TYR A 30 -3.89 -7.42 6.11
C TYR A 30 -3.63 -6.12 5.33
N ILE A 31 -4.56 -5.71 4.48
CA ILE A 31 -4.51 -4.47 3.72
C ILE A 31 -4.52 -3.27 4.66
N SER A 32 -5.33 -3.29 5.72
CA SER A 32 -5.31 -2.21 6.73
C SER A 32 -3.94 -2.11 7.41
N GLN A 33 -3.29 -3.23 7.75
CA GLN A 33 -1.95 -3.22 8.35
C GLN A 33 -0.89 -2.69 7.38
N LEU A 34 -1.01 -3.00 6.09
CA LEU A 34 -0.14 -2.48 5.04
C LEU A 34 -0.34 -0.97 4.86
N ILE A 35 -1.60 -0.51 4.82
CA ILE A 35 -1.96 0.91 4.67
C ILE A 35 -1.48 1.73 5.88
N SER A 36 -1.63 1.20 7.10
CA SER A 36 -1.19 1.85 8.33
C SER A 36 0.32 1.77 8.57
N GLY A 37 1.09 1.11 7.69
CA GLY A 37 2.53 0.92 7.88
C GLY A 37 2.91 -0.01 9.03
N LYS A 38 1.94 -0.71 9.64
CA LYS A 38 2.16 -1.67 10.73
C LYS A 38 2.71 -3.01 10.24
N ALA A 39 2.48 -3.35 8.97
CA ALA A 39 3.02 -4.55 8.34
C ALA A 39 4.17 -4.21 7.37
N SER A 40 5.08 -5.18 7.21
CA SER A 40 6.18 -5.08 6.24
C SER A 40 5.65 -5.08 4.81
N PHE A 41 5.53 -3.88 4.23
CA PHE A 41 5.20 -3.69 2.82
C PHE A 41 6.46 -3.87 1.95
N GLY A 42 6.87 -5.12 1.79
CA GLY A 42 7.99 -5.52 0.92
C GLY A 42 7.60 -5.65 -0.55
N GLU A 43 8.61 -5.80 -1.40
CA GLU A 43 8.42 -6.08 -2.84
C GLU A 43 7.54 -7.31 -3.05
N LYS A 44 7.81 -8.40 -2.32
CA LYS A 44 7.02 -9.64 -2.42
C LYS A 44 5.53 -9.43 -2.15
N SER A 45 5.19 -8.60 -1.15
CA SER A 45 3.80 -8.26 -0.84
C SER A 45 3.18 -7.42 -1.96
N ALA A 46 3.91 -6.44 -2.47
CA ALA A 46 3.48 -5.62 -3.61
C ALA A 46 3.17 -6.50 -4.83
N ARG A 47 4.12 -7.34 -5.25
CA ARG A 47 3.95 -8.26 -6.40
C ARG A 47 2.79 -9.21 -6.23
N ARG A 48 2.61 -9.75 -5.01
CA ARG A 48 1.48 -10.63 -4.72
C ARG A 48 0.17 -9.90 -4.92
N LEU A 49 0.02 -8.69 -4.37
CA LEU A 49 -1.21 -7.90 -4.53
C LEU A 49 -1.44 -7.51 -6.00
N GLU A 50 -0.38 -7.19 -6.73
CA GLU A 50 -0.49 -6.92 -8.17
C GLU A 50 -1.02 -8.14 -8.94
N TYR A 51 -0.49 -9.33 -8.65
CA TYR A 51 -0.92 -10.57 -9.28
C TYR A 51 -2.34 -10.99 -8.88
N ASP A 52 -2.63 -11.01 -7.58
CA ASP A 52 -3.89 -11.52 -7.02
C ASP A 52 -5.09 -10.65 -7.42
N TYR A 53 -4.87 -9.32 -7.53
CA TYR A 53 -5.93 -8.36 -7.85
C TYR A 53 -5.89 -7.85 -9.30
N GLY A 54 -5.04 -8.44 -10.15
CA GLY A 54 -4.89 -8.07 -11.56
C GLY A 54 -4.46 -6.60 -11.75
N MET A 55 -3.62 -6.10 -10.85
CA MET A 55 -3.05 -4.75 -11.01
C MET A 55 -1.94 -4.77 -12.06
N PRO A 56 -1.69 -3.62 -12.73
CA PRO A 56 -0.51 -3.47 -13.57
C PRO A 56 0.78 -3.71 -12.79
N GLN A 57 1.81 -4.22 -13.47
CA GLN A 57 3.11 -4.42 -12.87
C GLN A 57 3.69 -3.08 -12.37
N PHE A 58 4.22 -3.05 -11.15
CA PHE A 58 4.72 -1.84 -10.49
C PHE A 58 3.67 -0.75 -10.25
N TYR A 59 2.37 -1.08 -10.26
CA TYR A 59 1.32 -0.11 -9.96
C TYR A 59 1.47 0.47 -8.56
N LEU A 60 1.83 -0.36 -7.58
CA LEU A 60 1.99 0.06 -6.19
C LEU A 60 3.27 0.88 -5.98
N ASP A 61 4.31 0.59 -6.77
CA ASP A 61 5.58 1.32 -6.82
C ASP A 61 5.53 2.58 -7.68
N LYS A 62 4.45 2.76 -8.46
CA LYS A 62 4.31 3.91 -9.34
C LYS A 62 4.14 5.16 -8.48
N ASN A 63 5.19 5.98 -8.45
CA ASN A 63 5.15 7.28 -7.82
C ASN A 63 4.29 8.19 -8.70
N ASN A 64 2.97 8.15 -8.52
CA ASN A 64 2.12 9.20 -9.04
C ASN A 64 2.28 10.37 -8.06
N THR A 65 3.30 11.18 -8.33
CA THR A 65 3.91 12.18 -7.45
C THR A 65 2.95 13.30 -7.06
N GLN A 66 1.92 13.02 -6.26
CA GLN A 66 1.04 14.11 -5.78
C GLN A 66 0.74 14.16 -4.29
N LEU A 67 0.93 13.14 -3.45
CA LEU A 67 0.55 13.31 -2.04
C LEU A 67 1.38 12.49 -1.05
N THR A 68 2.32 13.13 -0.35
CA THR A 68 2.68 12.84 1.06
C THR A 68 3.38 14.05 1.70
N ARG A 69 2.60 15.05 2.09
CA ARG A 69 2.83 15.72 3.38
C ARG A 69 1.71 15.23 4.31
N LEU A 70 2.03 15.05 5.59
CA LEU A 70 1.16 14.67 6.71
C LEU A 70 1.27 13.19 7.17
N ASN A 71 2.14 13.04 8.17
CA ASN A 71 1.83 12.50 9.49
C ASN A 71 1.80 10.97 9.69
N CYS A 72 2.97 10.41 9.99
CA CYS A 72 3.11 9.17 10.75
C CYS A 72 3.81 9.46 12.09
N ASN A 73 3.15 10.23 12.96
CA ASN A 73 3.48 10.30 14.39
C ASN A 73 2.41 9.54 15.18
N ASN A 74 2.67 8.26 15.45
CA ASN A 74 2.37 7.58 16.72
C ASN A 74 2.60 6.06 16.56
N GLN A 75 3.75 5.59 17.04
CA GLN A 75 3.84 4.27 17.64
C GLN A 75 4.29 4.45 19.09
N TYR A 76 3.38 4.02 19.98
CA TYR A 76 3.46 3.67 21.40
C TYR A 76 4.60 4.24 22.26
#